data_AF-A0A2V6KJY6-F1
#
_entry.id   AF-A0A2V6KJY6-F1
#
_cell.length_a   1.000
_cell.length_b   1.000
_cell.length_c   1.000
_cell.angle_alpha   90.00
_cell.angle_beta   90.00
_cell.angle_gamma   90.00
#
_symmetry.space_group_name_H-M   'P 1'
#
loop_
_entity.id
_entity.type
_entity.pdbx_description
1 polymer ?
#
loop_
_entity_poly.entity_id
_entity_poly.type
_entity_poly.pdbx_seq_one_letter_code
_entity_poly.pdbx_strand_id
1 'polypeptide(L)'
;MPKISVDWWVFIVIEAVAVISCCTWELFTSGIGKALWIAEFFLLMPGSITVAPLVEKALWSTGLSLRTIGIAEIASSVATNAVVWFLVLQIIRRFRRTHAL
;
A
#
# COMPACT_ATOMS: atom_id res chain seq x y z
N MET A 1 7.28 16.20 19.38
CA MET A 1 7.23 15.13 18.35
C MET A 1 5.90 14.41 18.50
N PRO A 2 5.08 14.30 17.44
CA PRO A 2 3.85 13.52 17.50
C PRO A 2 4.17 12.05 17.78
N LYS A 3 3.49 11.45 18.76
CA LYS A 3 3.70 10.06 19.16
C LYS A 3 2.95 9.17 18.17
N ILE A 4 3.68 8.42 17.34
CA ILE A 4 3.10 7.42 16.45
C ILE A 4 2.44 6.34 17.33
N SER A 5 1.13 6.11 17.17
CA SER A 5 0.42 5.07 17.93
C SER A 5 0.84 3.68 17.46
N VAL A 6 0.70 2.68 18.34
CA VAL A 6 1.02 1.26 18.01
C VAL A 6 0.30 0.80 16.74
N ASP A 7 -0.94 1.26 16.53
CA ASP A 7 -1.72 0.98 15.31
C ASP A 7 -0.99 1.39 14.02
N TRP A 8 -0.29 2.52 14.04
CA TRP A 8 0.44 3.02 12.87
C TRP A 8 1.78 2.31 12.68
N TRP A 9 2.37 1.77 13.75
CA TRP A 9 3.54 0.89 13.62
C TRP A 9 3.22 -0.39 12.86
N VAL A 10 2.04 -0.98 13.12
CA VAL A 10 1.56 -2.15 12.38
C VAL A 10 1.44 -1.83 10.89
N PHE A 11 0.83 -0.68 10.56
CA PHE A 11 0.75 -0.21 9.18
C PHE A 11 2.12 -0.04 8.52
N ILE A 12 3.06 0.63 9.19
CA ILE A 12 4.41 0.87 8.65
C ILE A 12 5.12 -0.45 8.34
N VAL A 13 5.03 -1.45 9.22
CA VAL A 13 5.66 -2.76 9.01
C VAL A 13 5.03 -3.47 7.82
N ILE A 14 3.69 -3.50 7.76
CA ILE A 14 2.95 -4.11 6.65
C ILE A 14 3.34 -3.45 5.32
N GLU A 15 3.35 -2.12 5.29
CA GLU A 15 3.60 -1.37 4.06
C GLU A 15 5.06 -1.46 3.61
N ALA A 16 6.00 -1.49 4.55
CA ALA A 16 7.40 -1.73 4.25
C ALA A 16 7.61 -3.11 3.60
N VAL A 17 6.95 -4.15 4.12
CA VAL A 17 7.01 -5.50 3.52
C VAL A 17 6.43 -5.48 2.10
N ALA A 18 5.31 -4.79 1.90
CA ALA A 18 4.66 -4.70 0.60
C ALA A 18 5.54 -3.99 -0.44
N VAL A 19 6.12 -2.83 -0.08
CA VAL A 19 7.03 -2.07 -0.95
C VAL A 19 8.32 -2.84 -1.24
N ILE A 20 8.93 -3.48 -0.24
CA ILE A 20 10.13 -4.31 -0.45
C ILE A 20 9.80 -5.45 -1.42
N SER A 21 8.66 -6.11 -1.22
CA SER A 21 8.21 -7.20 -2.09
C SER A 21 8.04 -6.73 -3.54
N CYS A 22 7.42 -5.56 -3.74
CA CYS A 22 7.28 -4.90 -5.05
C CYS A 22 8.65 -4.62 -5.71
N CYS A 23 9.60 -4.08 -4.94
CA CYS A 23 10.95 -3.81 -5.42
C CYS A 23 11.75 -5.08 -5.76
N THR A 24 11.42 -6.22 -5.14
CA THR A 24 12.07 -7.52 -5.38
C THR A 24 11.42 -8.34 -6.49
N TRP A 25 10.71 -7.70 -7.43
CA TRP A 25 9.99 -8.38 -8.50
C TRP A 25 10.86 -9.35 -9.33
N GLU A 26 12.16 -9.09 -9.47
CA GLU A 26 13.10 -9.96 -10.19
C GLU A 26 13.23 -11.36 -9.56
N LEU A 27 12.92 -11.49 -8.26
CA LEU A 27 12.93 -12.76 -7.56
C LEU A 27 11.69 -13.61 -7.82
N PHE A 28 10.71 -13.13 -8.61
CA PHE A 28 9.40 -13.78 -8.83
C PHE A 28 9.49 -15.25 -9.28
N THR A 29 10.54 -15.62 -10.02
CA THR A 29 10.74 -17.00 -10.49
C THR A 29 11.17 -17.96 -9.38
N SER A 30 11.64 -17.44 -8.24
CA SER A 30 11.96 -18.21 -7.05
C SER A 30 10.72 -18.50 -6.19
N GLY A 31 10.74 -19.59 -5.42
CA GLY A 31 9.65 -19.92 -4.49
C GLY A 31 9.40 -18.83 -3.44
N ILE A 32 10.47 -18.15 -3.00
CA ILE A 32 10.39 -17.02 -2.07
C ILE A 32 9.74 -15.80 -2.75
N GLY A 33 10.12 -15.51 -3.99
CA GLY A 33 9.56 -14.36 -4.73
C GLY A 33 8.07 -14.48 -5.01
N LYS A 34 7.56 -15.69 -5.27
CA LYS A 34 6.09 -15.90 -5.38
C LYS A 34 5.36 -15.56 -4.09
N ALA A 35 5.90 -15.98 -2.95
CA ALA A 35 5.29 -15.68 -1.66
C ALA A 35 5.28 -14.16 -1.37
N LEU A 36 6.39 -13.48 -1.70
CA LEU A 36 6.49 -12.02 -1.56
C LEU A 36 5.51 -11.28 -2.49
N TRP A 37 5.36 -11.73 -3.73
CA TRP A 37 4.40 -11.14 -4.67
C TRP A 37 2.94 -11.33 -4.27
N ILE A 38 2.59 -12.50 -3.71
CA ILE A 38 1.24 -12.71 -3.18
C ILE A 38 1.00 -11.81 -1.97
N ALA A 39 1.99 -11.70 -1.07
CA ALA A 39 1.90 -10.79 0.07
C ALA A 39 1.74 -9.33 -0.39
N GLU A 40 2.54 -8.90 -1.36
CA GLU A 40 2.42 -7.58 -1.99
C GLU A 40 1.02 -7.35 -2.55
N PHE A 41 0.51 -8.26 -3.37
CA PHE A 41 -0.82 -8.15 -3.96
C PHE A 41 -1.94 -7.94 -2.91
N PHE A 42 -1.90 -8.68 -1.80
CA PHE A 42 -2.92 -8.56 -0.75
C PHE A 42 -2.73 -7.34 0.15
N LEU A 43 -1.49 -6.98 0.45
CA LEU A 43 -1.17 -5.86 1.35
C LEU A 43 -1.34 -4.51 0.65
N LEU A 44 -0.97 -4.41 -0.63
CA LEU A 44 -1.11 -3.21 -1.45
C LEU A 44 -2.45 -3.13 -2.21
N MET A 45 -3.30 -4.17 -2.12
CA MET A 45 -4.52 -4.34 -2.93
C MET A 45 -5.39 -3.08 -3.09
N PRO A 46 -5.69 -2.29 -2.03
CA PRO A 46 -6.51 -1.08 -2.18
C PRO A 46 -5.83 -0.03 -3.06
N GLY A 47 -4.54 0.22 -2.83
CA GLY A 47 -3.69 1.06 -3.66
C GLY A 47 -3.61 0.51 -5.09
N SER A 48 -3.22 -0.76 -5.27
CA SER A 48 -3.03 -1.34 -6.60
C SER A 48 -4.28 -1.32 -7.47
N ILE A 49 -5.47 -1.57 -6.91
CA ILE A 49 -6.72 -1.58 -7.68
C ILE A 49 -7.18 -0.16 -8.05
N THR A 50 -6.95 0.83 -7.18
CA THR A 50 -7.47 2.19 -7.38
C THR A 50 -6.49 3.11 -8.09
N VAL A 51 -5.20 2.98 -7.78
CA VAL A 51 -4.14 3.88 -8.23
C VAL A 51 -3.56 3.45 -9.57
N ALA A 52 -3.32 2.16 -9.80
CA ALA A 52 -2.70 1.70 -11.03
C ALA A 52 -3.47 2.16 -12.29
N PRO A 53 -4.82 2.03 -12.37
CA PRO A 53 -5.57 2.51 -13.54
C PRO A 53 -5.58 4.03 -13.68
N LEU A 54 -5.47 4.77 -12.57
CA LEU A 54 -5.42 6.24 -12.57
C LEU A 54 -4.06 6.73 -13.05
N VAL A 55 -2.98 6.13 -12.56
CA VAL A 55 -1.60 6.42 -12.99
C VAL A 55 -1.41 6.06 -14.45
N GLU A 56 -1.91 4.90 -14.88
CA GLU A 56 -1.90 4.48 -16.28
C GLU A 56 -2.59 5.53 -17.17
N LYS A 57 -3.83 5.92 -16.84
CA LYS A 57 -4.59 6.90 -17.63
C LYS A 57 -3.98 8.30 -17.61
N ALA A 58 -3.44 8.73 -16.48
CA ALA A 58 -2.97 10.11 -16.30
C ALA A 58 -1.53 10.33 -16.76
N LEU A 59 -0.66 9.32 -16.63
CA LEU A 59 0.78 9.50 -16.78
C LEU A 59 1.37 8.77 -17.99
N TRP A 60 0.75 7.72 -18.54
CA TRP A 60 1.32 7.02 -19.72
C TRP A 60 1.36 7.89 -20.98
N SER A 61 0.47 8.88 -21.13
CA SER A 61 0.43 9.76 -22.30
C SER A 61 1.39 10.96 -22.21
N THR A 62 2.06 11.14 -21.07
CA THR A 62 2.83 12.37 -20.76
C THR A 62 4.29 12.34 -21.21
N GLY A 63 4.75 11.20 -21.76
CA GLY A 63 6.15 11.02 -22.16
C GLY A 63 7.14 10.88 -20.99
N LEU A 64 6.63 10.71 -19.76
CA LEU A 64 7.46 10.46 -18.58
C LEU A 64 8.17 9.11 -18.67
N SER A 65 9.33 9.02 -18.02
CA SER A 65 10.07 7.76 -17.94
C SER A 65 9.27 6.70 -17.17
N LEU A 66 9.38 5.43 -17.57
CA LEU A 66 8.76 4.29 -16.86
C LEU A 66 9.15 4.26 -15.38
N ARG A 67 10.39 4.66 -15.06
CA ARG A 67 10.86 4.74 -13.67
C ARG A 67 10.12 5.80 -12.87
N THR A 68 9.87 6.97 -13.45
CA THR A 68 9.09 8.04 -12.81
C THR A 68 7.65 7.61 -12.57
N ILE A 69 7.05 6.95 -13.57
CA ILE A 69 5.68 6.45 -13.48
C ILE A 69 5.56 5.38 -12.38
N GLY A 70 6.49 4.41 -12.33
CA GLY A 70 6.50 3.38 -11.29
C GLY A 70 6.70 3.94 -9.87
N ILE A 71 7.58 4.93 -9.69
CA ILE A 71 7.74 5.60 -8.39
C ILE A 71 6.46 6.34 -7.99
N ALA A 72 5.83 7.04 -8.94
CA ALA A 72 4.58 7.74 -8.69
C ALA A 72 3.46 6.77 -8.31
N GLU A 73 3.39 5.61 -8.96
CA GLU A 73 2.44 4.54 -8.66
C GLU A 73 2.62 4.00 -7.24
N ILE A 74 3.83 3.61 -6.87
CA ILE A 74 4.14 3.10 -5.52
C ILE A 74 3.79 4.15 -4.47
N ALA A 75 4.23 5.40 -4.65
CA ALA A 75 3.98 6.48 -3.71
C ALA A 75 2.47 6.76 -3.53
N SER A 76 1.72 6.74 -4.63
CA SER A 76 0.27 6.97 -4.63
C SER A 76 -0.48 5.79 -4.01
N SER A 77 -0.02 4.56 -4.23
CA SER A 77 -0.56 3.35 -3.59
C SER A 77 -0.35 3.37 -2.07
N VAL A 78 0.85 3.73 -1.61
CA VAL A 78 1.15 3.88 -0.17
C VAL A 78 0.26 4.93 0.48
N ALA A 79 0.08 6.08 -0.18
CA ALA A 79 -0.80 7.14 0.32
C ALA A 79 -2.26 6.67 0.43
N THR A 80 -2.73 5.94 -0.58
CA THR A 80 -4.09 5.39 -0.60
C THR A 80 -4.29 4.36 0.51
N ASN A 81 -3.33 3.46 0.70
CA ASN A 81 -3.38 2.48 1.79
C ASN A 81 -3.37 3.14 3.17
N ALA A 82 -2.61 4.22 3.37
CA ALA A 82 -2.63 4.98 4.61
C ALA A 82 -4.02 5.60 4.90
N VAL A 83 -4.70 6.10 3.87
CA VAL A 83 -6.08 6.61 3.98
C VAL A 83 -7.05 5.48 4.34
N VAL A 84 -6.97 4.34 3.65
CA VAL A 84 -7.81 3.17 3.94
C VAL A 84 -7.57 2.67 5.37
N TRP A 85 -6.31 2.56 5.79
CA TRP A 85 -5.94 2.18 7.16
C TRP A 85 -6.55 3.12 8.19
N PHE A 86 -6.43 4.43 7.96
CA PHE A 86 -7.04 5.44 8.82
C PHE A 86 -8.56 5.24 8.94
N LEU A 87 -9.26 5.05 7.81
CA LEU A 87 -10.71 4.84 7.80
C LEU A 87 -11.11 3.58 8.58
N VAL A 88 -10.39 2.48 8.39
CA VAL A 88 -10.60 1.22 9.14
C VAL A 88 -10.40 1.45 10.64
N LEU A 89 -9.34 2.16 11.04
CA LEU A 89 -9.14 2.50 12.46
C LEU A 89 -10.27 3.35 13.03
N GLN A 90 -10.80 4.32 12.28
CA GLN A 90 -11.96 5.10 12.73
C GLN A 90 -13.21 4.24 12.92
N ILE A 91 -13.46 3.31 12.00
CA ILE A 91 -14.57 2.36 12.07
C ILE A 91 -14.43 1.47 13.32
N ILE A 92 -13.26 0.86 13.53
CA ILE A 92 -12.99 0.00 14.69
C ILE A 92 -13.14 0.79 15.99
N ARG A 93 -12.60 2.00 16.06
CA ARG A 93 -12.74 2.88 17.23
C ARG A 93 -14.20 3.23 17.51
N ARG A 94 -15.00 3.45 16.46
CA ARG A 94 -16.44 3.69 16.59
C ARG A 94 -17.16 2.46 17.16
N PHE A 95 -16.91 1.27 16.61
CA PHE A 95 -17.53 0.03 17.12
C PHE A 95 -17.14 -0.27 18.57
N ARG A 96 -15.87 -0.11 18.94
CA ARG A 96 -15.42 -0.31 20.32
C ARG A 96 -16.09 0.66 21.30
N ARG A 97 -16.33 1.90 20.90
CA ARG A 97 -17.07 2.87 21.73
C ARG A 97 -18.53 2.49 21.89
N THR A 98 -19.17 1.99 20.83
CA THR A 98 -20.57 1.56 20.88
C THR A 98 -20.79 0.32 21.76
N HIS A 99 -19.84 -0.63 21.77
CA HIS A 99 -19.92 -1.85 22.60
C HIS A 99 -19.44 -1.69 24.05
N ALA A 100 -18.84 -0.54 24.40
CA ALA A 100 -18.41 -0.23 25.76
C ALA A 100 -19.45 0.58 26.55
N LEU A 101 -20.59 0.89 25.92
CA LEU A 101 -21.80 1.47 26.52
C LEU A 101 -22.83 0.35 26.76
#